data_AF-A0A7R9VNL3-F1
#
_entry.id   AF-A0A7R9VNL3-F1
#
_cell.length_a   1.000
_cell.length_b   1.000
_cell.length_c   1.000
_cell.angle_alpha   90.00
_cell.angle_beta   90.00
_cell.angle_gamma   90.00
#
_symmetry.space_group_name_H-M   'P 1'
#
loop_
_entity.id
_entity.type
_entity.pdbx_description
1 polymer ?
#
loop_
_entity_poly.entity_id
_entity_poly.type
_entity_poly.pdbx_seq_one_letter_code
_entity_poly.pdbx_strand_id
1 'polypeptide(L)'
;VLSPPASQRPALGHTLSMNKPRRSGAKAGVDLDEARRKRGDNIIELRKTKRDENLLKKRQTFAAPQYAAEDSTCRSAEPSGQRLEELPLMIQGVYSADVNVQSEATQKFRKLLSIERNPPIEEVIKAGVIPKFVEFLQRVDAPQLQFEAAW
;
A
#
# COMPACT_ATOMS: atom_id res chain seq x y z
N VAL A 1 -45.77 91.04 -15.07
CA VAL A 1 -44.88 91.64 -16.08
C VAL A 1 -43.47 91.40 -15.56
N LEU A 2 -42.59 90.55 -16.08
CA LEU A 2 -42.36 90.10 -17.45
C LEU A 2 -41.59 88.75 -17.40
N SER A 3 -41.87 87.85 -18.35
CA SER A 3 -41.16 86.57 -18.57
C SER A 3 -39.71 86.76 -19.09
N PRO A 4 -38.85 85.73 -19.00
CA PRO A 4 -37.49 85.73 -19.56
C PRO A 4 -37.48 85.43 -21.08
N PRO A 5 -36.45 85.81 -21.85
CA PRO A 5 -36.30 85.33 -23.21
C PRO A 5 -35.35 84.12 -23.27
N ALA A 6 -35.90 83.01 -23.78
CA ALA A 6 -35.16 81.89 -24.33
C ALA A 6 -34.93 82.10 -25.83
N SER A 7 -33.70 81.89 -26.30
CA SER A 7 -33.33 81.62 -27.69
C SER A 7 -31.88 81.10 -27.62
N GLN A 8 -31.51 79.89 -28.04
CA GLN A 8 -31.58 79.38 -29.41
C GLN A 8 -31.31 77.86 -29.41
N ARG A 9 -32.03 77.09 -30.24
CA ARG A 9 -31.68 75.75 -30.77
C ARG A 9 -31.30 75.93 -32.27
N PRO A 10 -30.93 74.92 -33.11
CA PRO A 10 -30.57 73.49 -32.94
C PRO A 10 -29.33 73.02 -33.78
N ALA A 11 -28.89 71.75 -33.68
CA ALA A 11 -28.38 70.90 -34.78
C ALA A 11 -27.92 69.52 -34.22
N LEU A 12 -28.64 68.42 -34.46
CA LEU A 12 -28.37 67.39 -35.48
C LEU A 12 -27.03 66.64 -35.33
N GLY A 13 -27.11 65.35 -35.02
CA GLY A 13 -25.96 64.43 -35.00
C GLY A 13 -26.34 63.03 -34.51
N HIS A 14 -26.96 62.24 -35.38
CA HIS A 14 -27.25 60.82 -35.19
C HIS A 14 -25.96 59.99 -35.39
N THR A 15 -25.96 58.82 -34.75
CA THR A 15 -25.08 57.66 -34.95
C THR A 15 -23.68 57.71 -34.31
N LEU A 16 -23.52 56.92 -33.25
CA LEU A 16 -22.48 55.90 -33.15
C LEU A 16 -23.00 54.83 -32.20
N SER A 17 -23.33 53.67 -32.79
CA SER A 17 -23.72 52.45 -32.11
C SER A 17 -22.62 52.03 -31.14
N MET A 18 -22.79 52.33 -29.84
CA MET A 18 -21.94 51.77 -28.79
C MET A 18 -22.30 50.28 -28.66
N ASN A 19 -21.40 49.45 -29.17
CA ASN A 19 -21.45 48.01 -29.09
C ASN A 19 -21.48 47.59 -27.61
N LYS A 20 -22.68 47.32 -27.08
CA LYS A 20 -22.87 46.80 -25.73
C LYS A 20 -22.39 45.34 -25.72
N PRO A 21 -21.36 44.96 -24.95
CA PRO A 21 -21.01 43.56 -24.84
C PRO A 21 -22.20 42.82 -24.22
N ARG A 22 -22.80 41.93 -25.00
CA ARG A 22 -23.80 40.99 -24.51
C ARG A 22 -23.11 40.19 -23.41
N ARG A 23 -23.49 40.41 -22.14
CA ARG A 23 -23.19 39.47 -21.07
C ARG A 23 -23.90 38.17 -21.43
N SER A 24 -23.23 37.31 -22.18
CA SER A 24 -23.66 35.94 -22.38
C SER A 24 -23.57 35.27 -21.02
N GLY A 25 -24.73 34.98 -20.44
CA GLY A 25 -24.84 34.15 -19.26
C GLY A 25 -24.33 32.76 -19.59
N ALA A 26 -23.02 32.55 -19.46
CA ALA A 26 -22.48 31.22 -19.27
C ALA A 26 -22.77 30.86 -17.82
N LYS A 27 -23.86 30.13 -17.59
CA LYS A 27 -23.86 29.19 -16.46
C LYS A 27 -22.61 28.35 -16.67
N ALA A 28 -21.68 28.37 -15.71
CA ALA A 28 -20.55 27.44 -15.69
C ALA A 28 -21.14 26.03 -15.61
N GLY A 29 -21.48 25.48 -16.77
CA GLY A 29 -21.82 24.08 -16.92
C GLY A 29 -20.57 23.32 -16.51
N VAL A 30 -20.75 22.37 -15.60
CA VAL A 30 -19.73 21.41 -15.17
C VAL A 30 -18.86 21.06 -16.38
N ASP A 31 -17.57 21.36 -16.31
CA ASP A 31 -16.64 21.09 -17.40
C ASP A 31 -16.80 19.63 -17.79
N LEU A 32 -17.26 19.38 -19.02
CA LEU A 32 -17.65 18.06 -19.47
C LEU A 32 -16.45 17.11 -19.48
N ASP A 33 -15.25 17.65 -19.66
CA ASP A 33 -14.00 16.89 -19.59
C ASP A 33 -13.67 16.55 -18.13
N GLU A 34 -13.84 17.48 -17.18
CA GLU A 34 -13.71 17.21 -15.75
C GLU A 34 -14.74 16.19 -15.24
N ALA A 35 -15.99 16.25 -15.71
CA ALA A 35 -17.02 15.26 -15.37
C ALA A 35 -16.69 13.88 -15.92
N ARG A 36 -16.08 13.80 -17.11
CA ARG A 36 -15.62 12.55 -17.71
C ARG A 36 -14.42 11.96 -16.97
N ARG A 37 -13.46 12.81 -16.60
CA ARG A 37 -12.29 12.44 -15.78
C ARG A 37 -12.73 11.93 -14.41
N LYS A 38 -13.61 12.65 -13.70
CA LYS A 38 -14.17 12.22 -12.42
C LYS A 38 -14.87 10.86 -12.48
N ARG A 39 -15.61 10.57 -13.57
CA ARG A 39 -16.21 9.24 -13.79
C ARG A 39 -15.15 8.17 -14.01
N GLY A 40 -14.11 8.46 -14.80
CA GLY A 40 -12.99 7.55 -15.01
C GLY A 40 -12.25 7.24 -13.71
N ASP A 41 -11.91 8.27 -12.95
CA ASP A 41 -11.20 8.17 -11.67
C ASP A 41 -12.01 7.40 -10.64
N ASN A 42 -13.31 7.66 -10.54
CA ASN A 42 -14.20 6.93 -9.64
C ASN A 42 -14.32 5.44 -10.01
N ILE A 43 -14.36 5.10 -11.30
CA ILE A 43 -14.37 3.69 -11.76
C ILE A 43 -13.05 3.00 -11.43
N ILE A 44 -11.92 3.68 -11.61
CA ILE A 44 -10.59 3.15 -11.28
C ILE A 44 -10.47 2.94 -9.77
N GLU A 45 -10.90 3.93 -8.99
CA GLU A 45 -10.93 3.87 -7.54
C GLU A 45 -11.80 2.71 -7.05
N LEU A 46 -12.99 2.50 -7.64
CA LEU A 46 -13.87 1.39 -7.30
C LEU A 46 -13.25 0.02 -7.61
N ARG A 47 -12.51 -0.09 -8.73
CA ARG A 47 -11.76 -1.31 -9.06
C ARG A 47 -10.61 -1.55 -8.08
N LYS A 48 -9.93 -0.48 -7.67
CA LYS A 48 -8.83 -0.53 -6.69
C LYS A 48 -9.35 -0.93 -5.31
N THR A 49 -10.38 -0.27 -4.80
CA THR A 49 -11.03 -0.65 -3.53
C THR A 49 -11.56 -2.07 -3.57
N LYS A 50 -12.22 -2.50 -4.64
CA LYS A 50 -12.67 -3.89 -4.76
C LYS A 50 -11.51 -4.89 -4.76
N ARG A 51 -10.37 -4.56 -5.38
CA ARG A 51 -9.15 -5.38 -5.34
C ARG A 51 -8.61 -5.45 -3.92
N ASP A 52 -8.50 -4.30 -3.25
CA ASP A 52 -7.98 -4.16 -1.90
C ASP A 52 -8.88 -4.87 -0.88
N GLU A 53 -10.21 -4.76 -1.00
CA GLU A 53 -11.19 -5.50 -0.20
C GLU A 53 -11.09 -7.00 -0.40
N ASN A 54 -10.90 -7.47 -1.64
CA ASN A 54 -10.75 -8.90 -1.91
C ASN A 54 -9.41 -9.43 -1.35
N LEU A 55 -8.36 -8.60 -1.39
CA LEU A 55 -7.09 -8.87 -0.74
C LEU A 55 -7.24 -8.93 0.79
N LEU A 56 -7.99 -7.99 1.36
CA LEU A 56 -8.23 -7.91 2.80
C LEU A 56 -9.08 -9.08 3.29
N LYS A 57 -10.10 -9.50 2.53
CA LYS A 57 -10.89 -10.70 2.79
C LYS A 57 -10.02 -11.94 2.77
N LYS A 58 -9.15 -12.10 1.76
CA LYS A 58 -8.15 -13.18 1.75
C LYS A 58 -7.28 -13.15 3.01
N ARG A 59 -6.69 -12.00 3.35
CA ARG A 59 -5.88 -11.85 4.57
C ARG A 59 -6.66 -12.22 5.84
N GLN A 60 -7.93 -11.84 5.93
CA GLN A 60 -8.80 -12.12 7.08
C GLN A 60 -9.23 -13.59 7.14
N THR A 61 -9.50 -14.25 6.02
CA THR A 61 -9.80 -15.68 5.97
C THR A 61 -8.60 -16.57 6.27
N PHE A 62 -7.38 -16.11 5.94
CA PHE A 62 -6.13 -16.79 6.31
C PHE A 62 -5.65 -16.47 7.74
N ALA A 63 -6.28 -15.51 8.43
CA ALA A 63 -5.96 -15.11 9.80
C ALA A 63 -6.77 -15.84 10.88
N ALA A 64 -7.51 -16.90 10.53
CA ALA A 64 -8.20 -17.74 11.51
C ALA A 64 -7.46 -19.07 11.70
N PRO A 65 -6.66 -19.24 12.78
CA PRO A 65 -6.28 -20.55 13.27
C PRO A 65 -7.35 -21.02 14.27
N GLN A 66 -8.26 -21.87 13.82
CA GLN A 66 -8.71 -22.94 14.69
C GLN A 66 -7.53 -23.90 14.77
N TYR A 67 -6.65 -23.80 15.77
CA TYR A 67 -5.95 -24.88 16.52
C TYR A 67 -5.11 -24.15 17.58
N ALA A 68 -5.35 -24.45 18.86
CA ALA A 68 -4.65 -23.84 19.97
C ALA A 68 -3.16 -24.23 19.98
N ALA A 69 -2.28 -23.23 20.00
CA ALA A 69 -0.94 -23.32 20.56
C ALA A 69 -0.52 -21.91 21.00
N GLU A 70 -0.44 -21.75 22.30
CA GLU A 70 0.24 -20.70 23.04
C GLU A 70 1.58 -20.22 22.41
N ASP A 71 1.62 -18.98 21.92
CA ASP A 71 2.78 -18.07 22.03
C ASP A 71 2.31 -16.63 21.71
N SER A 72 2.00 -15.89 22.76
CA SER A 72 1.56 -14.49 22.72
C SER A 72 2.72 -13.51 22.56
N THR A 73 3.61 -13.71 21.57
CA THR A 73 4.76 -12.82 21.34
C THR A 73 4.73 -12.11 19.97
N CYS A 74 3.58 -12.03 19.29
CA CYS A 74 3.41 -11.16 18.12
C CYS A 74 3.15 -9.69 18.49
N ARG A 75 3.94 -9.10 19.41
CA ARG A 75 3.93 -7.65 19.68
C ARG A 75 5.32 -7.12 20.00
N SER A 76 6.21 -7.15 19.01
CA SER A 76 7.23 -6.10 18.85
C SER A 76 7.63 -6.04 17.38
N ALA A 77 7.31 -4.92 16.74
CA ALA A 77 7.97 -4.53 15.50
C ALA A 77 9.40 -4.12 15.84
N GLU A 78 10.24 -5.10 16.20
CA GLU A 78 11.67 -4.84 16.35
C GLU A 78 12.23 -4.47 14.97
N PRO A 79 13.03 -3.40 14.86
CA PRO A 79 13.68 -3.04 13.61
C PRO A 79 14.49 -4.23 13.10
N SER A 80 14.39 -4.50 11.80
CA SER A 80 15.06 -5.62 11.11
C SER A 80 16.57 -5.72 11.40
N GLY A 81 17.22 -4.62 11.79
CA GLY A 81 18.63 -4.57 12.20
C GLY A 81 18.96 -5.45 13.41
N GLN A 82 18.13 -5.45 14.46
CA GLN A 82 18.43 -6.23 15.69
C GLN A 82 18.37 -7.73 15.44
N ARG A 83 17.46 -8.20 14.57
CA ARG A 83 17.39 -9.63 14.24
C ARG A 83 18.54 -10.10 13.34
N LEU A 84 19.18 -9.17 12.64
CA LEU A 84 20.35 -9.48 11.80
C LEU A 84 21.60 -9.74 12.65
N GLU A 85 21.69 -9.14 13.85
CA GLU A 85 22.78 -9.36 14.80
C GLU A 85 22.79 -10.80 15.35
N GLU A 86 21.62 -11.44 15.42
CA GLU A 86 21.45 -12.83 15.84
C GLU A 86 21.73 -13.85 14.73
N LEU A 87 21.88 -13.41 13.48
CA LEU A 87 22.02 -14.28 12.32
C LEU A 87 23.20 -15.28 12.44
N PRO A 88 24.39 -14.91 12.94
CA PRO A 88 25.47 -15.86 13.21
C PRO A 88 25.08 -16.98 14.20
N LEU A 89 24.30 -16.66 15.23
CA LEU A 89 23.84 -17.63 16.22
C LEU A 89 22.80 -18.58 15.61
N MET A 90 21.91 -18.08 14.76
CA MET A 90 20.95 -18.91 14.03
C MET A 90 21.66 -19.89 13.10
N ILE A 91 22.67 -19.43 12.36
CA ILE A 91 23.50 -20.30 11.51
C ILE A 91 24.11 -21.41 12.36
N GLN A 92 24.77 -21.07 13.47
CA GLN A 92 25.37 -22.05 14.35
C GLN A 92 24.34 -23.09 14.84
N GLY A 93 23.12 -22.67 15.16
CA GLY A 93 22.05 -23.57 15.57
C GLY A 93 21.60 -24.53 14.47
N VAL A 94 21.50 -24.05 13.22
CA VAL A 94 21.16 -24.89 12.04
C VAL A 94 22.22 -25.97 11.78
N TYR A 95 23.49 -25.68 12.07
CA TYR A 95 24.59 -26.66 11.93
C TYR A 95 24.87 -27.46 13.21
N SER A 96 24.07 -27.31 14.26
CA SER A 96 24.18 -28.10 15.49
C SER A 96 23.88 -29.58 15.24
N ALA A 97 24.30 -30.46 16.15
CA ALA A 97 23.94 -31.88 16.14
C ALA A 97 22.57 -32.16 16.78
N ASP A 98 22.06 -31.22 17.60
CA ASP A 98 20.79 -31.39 18.32
C ASP A 98 19.60 -30.90 17.47
N VAL A 99 18.61 -31.77 17.28
CA VAL A 99 17.39 -31.51 16.52
C VAL A 99 16.55 -30.39 17.12
N ASN A 100 16.54 -30.25 18.45
CA ASN A 100 15.81 -29.17 19.11
C ASN A 100 16.43 -27.82 18.79
N VAL A 101 17.76 -27.73 18.84
CA VAL A 101 18.51 -26.53 18.49
C VAL A 101 18.35 -26.19 17.01
N GLN A 102 18.40 -27.20 16.13
CA GLN A 102 18.11 -27.02 14.70
C GLN A 102 16.69 -26.49 14.47
N SER A 103 15.70 -27.01 15.19
CA SER A 103 14.30 -26.60 15.06
C SER A 103 14.09 -25.16 15.53
N GLU A 104 14.66 -24.79 16.68
CA GLU A 104 14.60 -23.42 17.20
C GLU A 104 15.26 -22.43 16.23
N ALA A 105 16.45 -22.77 15.71
CA ALA A 105 17.16 -21.93 14.77
C ALA A 105 16.40 -21.77 13.44
N THR A 106 15.83 -22.85 12.90
CA THR A 106 15.03 -22.83 11.68
C THR A 106 13.74 -22.00 11.86
N GLN A 107 13.10 -22.10 13.03
CA GLN A 107 11.96 -21.25 13.36
C GLN A 107 12.34 -19.77 13.41
N LYS A 108 13.53 -19.42 13.94
CA LYS A 108 14.01 -18.04 13.91
C LYS A 108 14.23 -17.54 12.49
N PHE A 109 14.78 -18.36 11.58
CA PHE A 109 14.87 -18.04 10.16
C PHE A 109 13.49 -17.78 9.53
N ARG A 110 12.50 -18.64 9.80
CA ARG A 110 11.12 -18.41 9.33
C ARG A 110 10.56 -17.08 9.83
N LYS A 111 10.72 -16.77 11.12
CA LYS A 111 10.28 -15.50 11.72
C LYS A 111 11.01 -14.29 11.14
N LEU A 112 12.30 -14.43 10.80
CA LEU A 112 13.12 -13.41 10.17
C LEU A 112 12.66 -13.12 8.72
N LEU A 113 12.36 -14.16 7.96
CA LEU A 113 11.90 -14.04 6.57
C LEU A 113 10.43 -13.61 6.46
N SER A 114 9.64 -13.79 7.52
CA SER A 114 8.23 -13.34 7.60
C SER A 114 8.06 -11.84 7.90
N ILE A 115 9.14 -11.05 7.89
CA ILE A 115 9.05 -9.60 8.10
C ILE A 115 8.34 -8.94 6.91
N GLU A 116 7.33 -8.11 7.19
CA GLU A 116 6.44 -7.54 6.16
C GLU A 116 7.16 -6.60 5.17
N ARG A 117 8.18 -5.86 5.63
CA ARG A 117 8.91 -4.89 4.80
C ARG A 117 10.36 -5.27 4.67
N ASN A 118 10.79 -5.48 3.42
CA ASN A 118 12.18 -5.75 3.04
C ASN A 118 12.83 -6.85 3.92
N PRO A 119 12.31 -8.09 3.89
CA PRO A 119 12.94 -9.19 4.61
C PRO A 119 14.38 -9.41 4.11
N PRO A 120 15.32 -9.81 4.99
CA PRO A 120 16.74 -9.94 4.66
C PRO A 120 17.04 -11.24 3.90
N ILE A 121 16.43 -11.40 2.73
CA ILE A 121 16.51 -12.62 1.90
C ILE A 121 17.94 -12.81 1.39
N GLU A 122 18.58 -11.74 0.91
CA GLU A 122 19.93 -11.79 0.35
C GLU A 122 20.97 -12.19 1.40
N GLU A 123 20.81 -11.73 2.63
CA GLU A 123 21.69 -12.05 3.75
C GLU A 123 21.56 -13.52 4.13
N VAL A 124 20.34 -14.08 4.13
CA VAL A 124 20.11 -15.52 4.36
C VAL A 124 20.69 -16.37 3.24
N ILE A 125 20.57 -15.92 1.98
CA ILE A 125 21.21 -16.61 0.84
C ILE A 125 22.73 -16.61 1.00
N LYS A 126 23.32 -15.46 1.30
CA LYS A 126 24.78 -15.31 1.52
C LYS A 126 25.29 -16.10 2.72
N ALA A 127 24.46 -16.30 3.74
CA ALA A 127 24.77 -17.16 4.88
C ALA A 127 24.92 -18.64 4.51
N GLY A 128 24.43 -19.07 3.34
CA GLY A 128 24.64 -20.42 2.83
C GLY A 128 23.83 -21.51 3.54
N VAL A 129 22.75 -21.15 4.25
CA VAL A 129 21.93 -22.10 5.02
C VAL A 129 20.93 -22.89 4.16
N ILE A 130 20.68 -22.48 2.91
CA ILE A 130 19.68 -23.10 2.02
C ILE A 130 19.92 -24.59 1.78
N PRO A 131 21.14 -25.07 1.44
CA PRO A 131 21.40 -26.50 1.28
C PRO A 131 21.03 -27.29 2.54
N LYS A 132 21.23 -26.70 3.73
CA LYS A 132 20.91 -27.36 5.00
C LYS A 132 19.41 -27.47 5.25
N PHE A 133 18.63 -26.46 4.89
CA PHE A 133 17.16 -26.56 4.92
C PHE A 133 16.64 -27.63 3.96
N VAL A 134 17.25 -27.78 2.77
CA VAL A 134 16.90 -28.86 1.84
C VAL A 134 17.18 -30.24 2.43
N GLU A 135 18.27 -30.41 3.18
CA GLU A 135 18.53 -31.65 3.93
C GLU A 135 17.46 -31.89 5.00
N PHE A 136 17.03 -30.85 5.73
CA PHE A 136 15.96 -30.96 6.73
C PHE A 136 14.63 -31.41 6.13
N LEU A 137 14.34 -31.05 4.88
CA LEU A 137 13.15 -31.53 4.19
C LEU A 137 13.15 -33.05 3.96
N GLN A 138 14.31 -33.70 4.01
CA GLN A 138 14.44 -35.16 3.84
C GLN A 138 14.36 -35.92 5.17
N ARG A 139 14.36 -35.21 6.31
CA ARG A 139 14.36 -35.78 7.67
C ARG A 139 12.95 -36.21 8.09
N VAL A 140 12.53 -37.37 7.62
CA VAL A 140 11.22 -37.98 7.98
C VAL A 140 11.08 -38.29 9.47
N ASP A 141 12.21 -38.42 10.19
CA ASP A 141 12.28 -38.66 11.62
C ASP A 141 12.01 -37.40 12.47
N ALA A 142 12.02 -36.22 11.85
CA ALA A 142 11.82 -34.93 12.51
C ALA A 142 10.76 -34.08 11.78
N PRO A 143 9.47 -34.43 11.84
CA PRO A 143 8.40 -33.76 11.08
C PRO A 143 8.25 -32.27 11.45
N GLN A 144 8.53 -31.89 12.69
CA GLN A 144 8.48 -30.49 13.11
C GLN A 144 9.60 -29.66 12.48
N LEU A 145 10.81 -30.22 12.37
CA LEU A 145 11.93 -29.57 11.69
C LEU A 145 11.65 -29.44 10.19
N GLN A 146 11.09 -30.48 9.57
CA GLN A 146 10.67 -30.47 8.17
C GLN A 146 9.64 -29.36 7.90
N PHE A 147 8.66 -29.18 8.79
CA PHE A 147 7.67 -28.13 8.67
C PHE A 147 8.27 -26.73 8.71
N GLU A 148 9.14 -26.44 9.70
CA GLU A 148 9.78 -25.13 9.82
C GLU A 148 10.72 -24.85 8.62
N ALA A 149 11.39 -25.88 8.08
CA ALA A 149 12.26 -25.76 6.91
C ALA A 149 11.50 -25.54 5.59
N ALA A 150 10.23 -25.97 5.50
CA ALA A 150 9.42 -25.86 4.29
C ALA A 150 8.62 -24.55 4.17
N TRP A 151 8.42 -23.85 5.28
CA TRP A 151 7.59 -22.65 5.37
C TRP A 151 8.22 -21.46 4.63
#